data_AF-A0ABD6Q010-F1
#
_entry.id   AF-A0ABD6Q010-F1
#
_cell.length_a   1.000
_cell.length_b   1.000
_cell.length_c   1.000
_cell.angle_alpha   90.00
_cell.angle_beta   90.00
_cell.angle_gamma   90.00
#
_symmetry.space_group_name_H-M   'P 1'
#
loop_
_entity.id
_entity.type
_entity.pdbx_description
1 polymer ?
#
loop_
_entity_poly.entity_id
_entity_poly.type
_entity_poly.pdbx_seq_one_letter_code
_entity_poly.pdbx_strand_id
1 'polypeptide(L)'
;MRFKPGLSALLSCAMLAAPFIAGCGGGDDPAPINVPQCSGSSCPPSGPATQPPVVAKLCPDALDYTTTYTGGAGSGEYVKVRFDTTKQTYQLQFIESSVPTSAGQINNTRAGLTISGAFHHPSNLPTAEQNRCAFVLDSGATSDGAYAVTINRADPPMLFVGNGVVGGGIPGATIAFSGIELFPGLTLGIVPSRTFDFYPFIGFSETETDFSKVAGNYNELGIHLQPTGSSFQSTQPQGWQPDVVNWNQTLNADGSCTITAGSDYSCQTTGMPWTLRTNADGSPDNVFVSLPQTGRPYPIAGQSQTIVFITPSQAKGIMIVGKLNGVRVPVVIRVGYSYSPPGNPAGAVADPEVGISVLAPATAMPANAMQGGFIGATSAAACGVVTYNGVTGAPAEDGPAFDHNAPHPDLPGIYNGTFFEPGAGNCSDGSAISSIAANYTSTLFQGATAAFINPQTSGVTGQFALDYTQATPGKIKMTATRDFNATSANGNVAIISKGDTGWAVKIGNVYAMVMNNSRTNPFFTVGAFVQ
;
A
#
# COMPACT_ATOMS: atom_id res chain seq x y z
N MET A 1 75.27 -0.67 -8.02
CA MET A 1 76.33 0.29 -8.43
C MET A 1 75.80 1.71 -8.24
N ARG A 2 76.58 2.54 -7.55
CA ARG A 2 76.38 4.00 -7.39
C ARG A 2 76.56 4.72 -8.74
N PHE A 3 75.86 5.83 -8.95
CA PHE A 3 76.39 7.20 -9.17
C PHE A 3 75.26 8.18 -9.59
N LYS A 4 75.02 9.22 -8.77
CA LYS A 4 74.59 10.61 -9.15
C LYS A 4 75.89 11.41 -9.48
N PRO A 5 75.94 12.67 -10.02
CA PRO A 5 75.00 13.81 -9.86
C PRO A 5 74.96 14.91 -10.99
N GLY A 6 74.19 15.99 -10.74
CA GLY A 6 74.45 17.38 -11.19
C GLY A 6 73.62 17.88 -12.39
N LEU A 7 73.18 19.14 -12.51
CA LEU A 7 73.24 20.35 -11.68
C LEU A 7 72.27 21.41 -12.28
N SER A 8 71.78 22.28 -11.42
CA SER A 8 70.93 23.47 -11.47
C SER A 8 70.91 24.41 -12.70
N ALA A 9 69.73 25.01 -12.94
CA ALA A 9 69.61 26.44 -13.29
C ALA A 9 68.33 27.04 -12.65
N LEU A 10 68.56 28.01 -11.77
CA LEU A 10 67.58 28.89 -11.14
C LEU A 10 67.20 30.02 -12.11
N LEU A 11 65.93 30.41 -12.15
CA LEU A 11 65.54 31.80 -12.39
C LEU A 11 64.36 32.14 -11.46
N SER A 12 64.62 33.02 -10.49
CA SER A 12 63.61 33.69 -9.68
C SER A 12 63.20 34.99 -10.36
N CYS A 13 61.89 35.27 -10.39
CA CYS A 13 61.36 36.62 -10.38
C CYS A 13 60.09 36.65 -9.51
N ALA A 14 60.03 37.66 -8.67
CA ALA A 14 59.19 37.75 -7.49
C ALA A 14 57.90 38.56 -7.68
N MET A 15 57.05 38.43 -6.65
CA MET A 15 56.01 39.37 -6.18
C MET A 15 54.62 39.31 -6.82
N LEU A 16 53.61 38.85 -6.07
CA LEU A 16 52.77 39.68 -5.19
C LEU A 16 51.71 38.79 -4.49
N ALA A 17 51.59 38.93 -3.17
CA ALA A 17 50.51 38.34 -2.39
C ALA A 17 49.37 39.36 -2.19
N ALA A 18 48.13 38.93 -2.47
CA ALA A 18 46.91 39.47 -1.87
C ALA A 18 45.80 38.39 -1.93
N PRO A 19 44.88 38.33 -0.95
CA PRO A 19 44.05 37.16 -0.69
C PRO A 19 42.75 37.21 -1.51
N PHE A 20 42.32 36.05 -2.03
CA PHE A 20 40.95 35.87 -2.50
C PHE A 20 40.26 34.80 -1.67
N ILE A 21 39.39 35.27 -0.77
CA ILE A 21 38.21 34.52 -0.35
C ILE A 21 37.23 34.58 -1.52
N ALA A 22 36.90 33.44 -2.10
CA ALA A 22 35.71 33.26 -2.93
C ALA A 22 35.17 31.85 -2.64
N GLY A 23 34.00 31.80 -2.01
CA GLY A 23 33.38 30.58 -1.54
C GLY A 23 32.93 29.64 -2.66
N CYS A 24 32.94 28.35 -2.34
CA CYS A 24 32.11 27.36 -3.01
C CYS A 24 30.63 27.69 -2.78
N GLY A 25 29.88 27.90 -3.86
CA GLY A 25 28.44 28.13 -3.78
C GLY A 25 27.74 27.88 -5.11
N GLY A 26 27.07 26.72 -5.19
CA GLY A 26 25.72 26.55 -5.78
C GLY A 26 25.56 26.48 -7.30
N GLY A 27 24.71 25.54 -7.74
CA GLY A 27 23.97 25.73 -8.99
C GLY A 27 23.57 24.51 -9.83
N ASP A 28 23.45 23.28 -9.29
CA ASP A 28 22.73 22.21 -10.01
C ASP A 28 21.23 22.36 -9.74
N ASP A 29 20.62 23.33 -10.42
CA ASP A 29 19.16 23.47 -10.46
C ASP A 29 18.54 22.29 -11.23
N PRO A 30 17.40 21.74 -10.79
CA PRO A 30 16.76 20.61 -11.47
C PRO A 30 16.24 21.02 -12.84
N ALA A 31 16.61 20.24 -13.86
CA ALA A 31 15.92 20.30 -15.15
C ALA A 31 14.48 19.77 -14.99
N PRO A 32 13.48 20.35 -15.69
CA PRO A 32 12.14 19.80 -15.74
C PRO A 32 12.16 18.35 -16.19
N ILE A 33 11.37 17.48 -15.55
CA ILE A 33 11.06 16.16 -16.10
C ILE A 33 10.23 16.40 -17.36
N ASN A 34 10.90 16.43 -18.51
CA ASN A 34 10.24 16.47 -19.80
C ASN A 34 9.73 15.07 -20.11
N VAL A 35 8.53 14.75 -19.63
CA VAL A 35 7.75 13.66 -20.23
C VAL A 35 7.61 13.99 -21.72
N PRO A 36 7.94 13.07 -22.65
CA PRO A 36 7.84 13.34 -24.07
C PRO A 36 6.44 13.88 -24.38
N GLN A 37 6.37 15.17 -24.71
CA GLN A 37 5.13 15.79 -25.14
C GLN A 37 4.72 15.18 -26.47
N CYS A 38 3.41 15.12 -26.70
CA CYS A 38 2.80 14.65 -27.94
C CYS A 38 3.64 15.07 -29.16
N SER A 39 4.13 14.09 -29.92
CA SER A 39 4.74 14.33 -31.23
C SER A 39 3.61 14.52 -32.25
N GLY A 40 3.19 15.77 -32.46
CA GLY A 40 2.16 16.11 -33.44
C GLY A 40 2.03 17.61 -33.68
N SER A 41 1.58 18.00 -34.88
CA SER A 41 1.42 19.39 -35.34
C SER A 41 0.28 20.17 -34.66
N SER A 42 -0.23 19.70 -33.52
CA SER A 42 -1.38 20.27 -32.80
C SER A 42 -1.08 20.71 -31.36
N CYS A 43 0.19 20.78 -30.96
CA CYS A 43 0.57 21.30 -29.64
C CYS A 43 0.91 22.80 -29.70
N PRO A 44 0.26 23.66 -28.87
CA PRO A 44 0.66 25.06 -28.75
C PRO A 44 2.02 25.18 -28.02
N PRO A 45 2.90 26.12 -28.41
CA PRO A 45 4.21 26.29 -27.77
C PRO A 45 4.06 26.87 -26.36
N SER A 46 4.49 26.12 -25.33
CA SER A 46 4.71 26.67 -23.99
C SER A 46 6.08 27.34 -23.94
N GLY A 47 6.11 28.65 -23.68
CA GLY A 47 7.34 29.44 -23.56
C GLY A 47 8.22 29.01 -22.37
N PRO A 48 9.50 29.43 -22.35
CA PRO A 48 10.45 29.06 -21.30
C PRO A 48 10.03 29.61 -19.94
N ALA A 49 10.07 28.77 -18.90
CA ALA A 49 9.82 29.18 -17.52
C ALA A 49 10.95 30.11 -17.04
N THR A 50 10.60 31.32 -16.58
CA THR A 50 11.56 32.41 -16.26
C THR A 50 11.91 32.53 -14.78
N GLN A 51 11.72 31.50 -13.96
CA GLN A 51 12.22 31.49 -12.58
C GLN A 51 13.00 30.21 -12.27
N PRO A 52 14.18 30.31 -11.60
CA PRO A 52 14.84 29.14 -11.03
C PRO A 52 13.84 28.45 -10.08
N PRO A 53 13.60 27.13 -10.23
CA PRO A 53 12.66 26.44 -9.38
C PRO A 53 13.18 26.46 -7.94
N VAL A 54 12.46 27.15 -7.05
CA VAL A 54 12.67 27.00 -5.61
C VAL A 54 12.51 25.51 -5.30
N VAL A 55 13.56 24.85 -4.77
CA VAL A 55 13.45 23.47 -4.30
C VAL A 55 12.41 23.47 -3.17
N ALA A 56 11.18 23.07 -3.50
CA ALA A 56 10.12 22.90 -2.53
C ALA A 56 10.57 21.80 -1.57
N LYS A 57 10.84 22.19 -0.32
CA LYS A 57 11.21 21.25 0.73
C LYS A 57 10.07 20.25 0.93
N LEU A 58 10.38 18.97 0.74
CA LEU A 58 9.39 17.88 0.75
C LEU A 58 9.16 17.35 2.16
N CYS A 59 10.21 17.31 2.99
CA CYS A 59 10.18 16.75 4.34
C CYS A 59 10.86 17.64 5.39
N PRO A 60 10.59 17.43 6.70
CA PRO A 60 11.29 18.13 7.78
C PRO A 60 12.82 18.06 7.66
N ASP A 61 13.55 19.06 8.19
CA ASP A 61 15.03 19.07 8.14
C ASP A 61 15.63 17.92 8.95
N ALA A 62 15.00 17.63 10.09
CA ALA A 62 15.40 16.58 10.99
C ALA A 62 14.18 15.94 11.63
N LEU A 63 14.33 14.67 12.00
CA LEU A 63 13.45 13.94 12.90
C LEU A 63 14.32 13.40 14.04
N ASP A 64 13.77 13.38 15.24
CA ASP A 64 14.46 13.06 16.50
C ASP A 64 13.59 12.19 17.42
N TYR A 65 12.78 11.31 16.82
CA TYR A 65 11.76 10.48 17.47
C TYR A 65 10.57 11.22 18.10
N THR A 66 10.49 12.56 18.02
CA THR A 66 9.34 13.31 18.55
C THR A 66 8.10 13.19 17.66
N THR A 67 8.28 13.02 16.35
CA THR A 67 7.17 12.84 15.41
C THR A 67 6.81 11.36 15.29
N THR A 68 5.55 11.04 15.59
CA THR A 68 4.99 9.69 15.40
C THR A 68 4.07 9.68 14.20
N TYR A 69 4.37 8.83 13.23
CA TYR A 69 3.46 8.55 12.13
C TYR A 69 2.63 7.32 12.48
N THR A 70 1.31 7.52 12.52
CA THR A 70 0.32 6.50 12.86
C THR A 70 -0.33 6.02 11.57
N GLY A 71 -0.27 4.73 11.27
CA GLY A 71 -0.65 4.23 9.95
C GLY A 71 -0.99 2.75 9.90
N GLY A 72 -1.45 2.32 8.73
CA GLY A 72 -1.83 0.95 8.45
C GLY A 72 -1.05 0.38 7.27
N ALA A 73 -0.85 -0.93 7.26
CA ALA A 73 -0.19 -1.65 6.18
C ALA A 73 -1.13 -2.64 5.48
N GLY A 74 -0.81 -3.00 4.24
CA GLY A 74 -1.53 -4.00 3.45
C GLY A 74 -1.49 -5.42 4.04
N SER A 75 -0.58 -5.68 4.98
CA SER A 75 -0.59 -6.88 5.85
C SER A 75 -1.67 -6.83 6.93
N GLY A 76 -2.53 -5.82 6.97
CA GLY A 76 -3.51 -5.65 8.04
C GLY A 76 -2.88 -5.23 9.38
N GLU A 77 -1.64 -4.72 9.35
CA GLU A 77 -0.92 -4.29 10.56
C GLU A 77 -1.20 -2.82 10.86
N TYR A 78 -1.63 -2.52 12.08
CA TYR A 78 -1.70 -1.16 12.60
C TYR A 78 -0.38 -0.83 13.29
N VAL A 79 0.35 0.16 12.77
CA VAL A 79 1.71 0.44 13.20
C VAL A 79 1.92 1.93 13.51
N LYS A 80 2.89 2.19 14.40
CA LYS A 80 3.44 3.52 14.64
C LYS A 80 4.92 3.52 14.27
N VAL A 81 5.34 4.47 13.45
CA VAL A 81 6.74 4.63 13.03
C VAL A 81 7.30 5.98 13.43
N ARG A 82 8.57 6.01 13.83
CA ARG A 82 9.33 7.20 14.22
C ARG A 82 10.74 7.10 13.68
N PHE A 83 11.38 8.24 13.43
CA PHE A 83 12.74 8.31 12.88
C PHE A 83 13.62 9.26 13.68
N ASP A 84 14.92 8.97 13.70
CA ASP A 84 16.00 9.85 14.11
C ASP A 84 16.99 9.98 12.94
N THR A 85 16.97 11.14 12.26
CA THR A 85 17.80 11.42 11.10
C THR A 85 19.24 11.74 11.46
N THR A 86 19.52 12.12 12.71
CA THR A 86 20.89 12.35 13.17
C THR A 86 21.61 11.02 13.41
N LYS A 87 20.89 10.06 14.01
CA LYS A 87 21.41 8.71 14.28
C LYS A 87 21.22 7.75 13.12
N GLN A 88 20.42 8.11 12.12
CA GLN A 88 19.99 7.23 11.03
C GLN A 88 19.33 5.94 11.54
N THR A 89 18.43 6.11 12.52
CA THR A 89 17.71 5.00 13.15
C THR A 89 16.21 5.22 13.13
N TYR A 90 15.44 4.14 13.15
CA TYR A 90 13.99 4.18 13.21
C TYR A 90 13.46 3.28 14.32
N GLN A 91 12.23 3.55 14.74
CA GLN A 91 11.43 2.71 15.62
C GLN A 91 10.12 2.39 14.93
N LEU A 92 9.72 1.12 14.97
CA LEU A 92 8.42 0.66 14.47
C LEU A 92 7.75 -0.18 15.55
N GLN A 93 6.56 0.23 15.94
CA GLN A 93 5.72 -0.47 16.90
C GLN A 93 4.53 -1.11 16.17
N PHE A 94 4.39 -2.42 16.30
CA PHE A 94 3.25 -3.19 15.80
C PHE A 94 2.16 -3.17 16.87
N ILE A 95 1.15 -2.31 16.71
CA ILE A 95 0.09 -2.18 17.73
C ILE A 95 -0.91 -3.34 17.58
N GLU A 96 -1.31 -3.65 16.36
CA GLU A 96 -2.11 -4.84 16.01
C GLU A 96 -1.46 -5.50 14.80
N SER A 97 -1.36 -6.84 14.82
CA SER A 97 -0.77 -7.61 13.72
C SER A 97 -1.19 -9.07 13.81
N SER A 98 -1.65 -9.63 12.70
CA SER A 98 -1.84 -11.06 12.50
C SER A 98 -0.59 -11.75 11.93
N VAL A 99 0.44 -10.97 11.56
CA VAL A 99 1.66 -11.50 10.97
C VAL A 99 2.48 -12.23 12.04
N PRO A 100 2.82 -13.51 11.82
CA PRO A 100 3.57 -14.28 12.82
C PRO A 100 5.01 -13.79 12.94
N THR A 101 5.61 -13.99 14.12
CA THR A 101 7.04 -13.69 14.34
C THR A 101 7.96 -14.70 13.64
N SER A 102 7.44 -15.87 13.27
CA SER A 102 8.14 -16.92 12.53
C SER A 102 7.18 -17.74 11.67
N ALA A 103 7.64 -18.21 10.52
CA ALA A 103 6.84 -19.04 9.62
C ALA A 103 6.41 -20.35 10.31
N GLY A 104 5.22 -20.84 9.99
CA GLY A 104 4.65 -22.06 10.58
C GLY A 104 3.93 -21.84 11.92
N GLN A 105 3.88 -20.61 12.42
CA GLN A 105 3.18 -20.24 13.66
C GLN A 105 1.98 -19.34 13.36
N ILE A 106 0.96 -19.39 14.22
CA ILE A 106 -0.23 -18.52 14.14
C ILE A 106 -0.57 -17.81 15.46
N ASN A 107 -0.14 -18.35 16.60
CA ASN A 107 -0.47 -17.77 17.91
C ASN A 107 0.49 -16.65 18.35
N ASN A 108 1.74 -16.71 17.90
CA ASN A 108 2.77 -15.73 18.24
C ASN A 108 2.91 -14.74 17.07
N THR A 109 2.28 -13.58 17.20
CA THR A 109 2.30 -12.52 16.18
C THR A 109 3.18 -11.36 16.59
N ARG A 110 3.39 -10.41 15.67
CA ARG A 110 4.13 -9.18 15.95
C ARG A 110 3.37 -8.21 16.86
N ALA A 111 2.09 -8.45 17.16
CA ALA A 111 1.28 -7.55 17.96
C ALA A 111 1.93 -7.25 19.32
N GLY A 112 2.03 -5.96 19.67
CA GLY A 112 2.68 -5.46 20.87
C GLY A 112 4.21 -5.30 20.77
N LEU A 113 4.86 -5.81 19.72
CA LEU A 113 6.31 -5.69 19.58
C LEU A 113 6.74 -4.29 19.12
N THR A 114 7.90 -3.85 19.59
CA THR A 114 8.59 -2.66 19.09
C THR A 114 9.98 -3.07 18.61
N ILE A 115 10.29 -2.73 17.36
CA ILE A 115 11.62 -2.92 16.79
C ILE A 115 12.34 -1.59 16.67
N SER A 116 13.66 -1.61 16.86
CA SER A 116 14.57 -0.51 16.51
C SER A 116 15.54 -0.97 15.45
N GLY A 117 15.85 -0.10 14.50
CA GLY A 117 16.61 -0.44 13.31
C GLY A 117 17.40 0.72 12.73
N ALA A 118 18.33 0.40 11.84
CA ALA A 118 19.06 1.40 11.06
C ALA A 118 18.37 1.66 9.71
N PHE A 119 18.57 2.85 9.15
CA PHE A 119 18.21 3.16 7.77
C PHE A 119 19.32 3.97 7.11
N HIS A 120 19.28 4.07 5.79
CA HIS A 120 20.08 5.03 5.03
C HIS A 120 19.22 5.79 4.03
N HIS A 121 19.73 6.94 3.58
CA HIS A 121 19.15 7.68 2.46
C HIS A 121 19.68 7.08 1.15
N PRO A 122 18.83 6.83 0.14
CA PRO A 122 19.31 6.44 -1.18
C PRO A 122 20.07 7.60 -1.83
N SER A 123 20.82 7.30 -2.89
CA SER A 123 21.56 8.28 -3.70
C SER A 123 21.14 8.27 -5.17
N ASN A 124 20.14 7.47 -5.52
CA ASN A 124 19.75 7.15 -6.88
C ASN A 124 18.30 7.55 -7.21
N LEU A 125 17.64 8.31 -6.34
CA LEU A 125 16.39 8.99 -6.70
C LEU A 125 16.69 10.26 -7.51
N PRO A 126 15.70 10.80 -8.25
CA PRO A 126 15.94 11.80 -9.30
C PRO A 126 16.48 13.13 -8.77
N THR A 127 16.24 13.45 -7.50
CA THR A 127 16.72 14.68 -6.87
C THR A 127 17.34 14.41 -5.49
N ALA A 128 18.24 15.29 -5.07
CA ALA A 128 18.83 15.26 -3.72
C ALA A 128 17.77 15.36 -2.62
N GLU A 129 16.70 16.14 -2.85
CA GLU A 129 15.61 16.29 -1.89
C GLU A 129 14.77 15.00 -1.77
N GLN A 130 14.49 14.31 -2.88
CA GLN A 130 13.85 12.99 -2.83
C GLN A 130 14.73 11.96 -2.11
N ASN A 131 16.04 11.96 -2.37
CA ASN A 131 17.00 11.12 -1.64
C ASN A 131 16.97 11.41 -0.13
N ARG A 132 16.98 12.68 0.27
CA ARG A 132 16.92 13.11 1.68
C ARG A 132 15.63 12.68 2.39
N CYS A 133 14.52 12.66 1.65
CA CYS A 133 13.21 12.33 2.19
C CYS A 133 12.83 10.84 2.08
N ALA A 134 13.72 10.00 1.54
CA ALA A 134 13.56 8.56 1.46
C ALA A 134 14.45 7.83 2.48
N PHE A 135 13.88 6.80 3.11
CA PHE A 135 14.46 6.06 4.23
C PHE A 135 14.44 4.57 3.87
N VAL A 136 15.58 4.03 3.45
CA VAL A 136 15.74 2.61 3.12
C VAL A 136 16.10 1.85 4.39
N LEU A 137 15.26 0.91 4.80
CA LEU A 137 15.44 0.19 6.07
C LEU A 137 16.50 -0.90 5.92
N ASP A 138 17.47 -0.92 6.83
CA ASP A 138 18.60 -1.84 6.81
C ASP A 138 18.43 -3.03 7.74
N SER A 139 17.81 -2.82 8.88
CA SER A 139 17.68 -3.81 9.95
C SER A 139 16.54 -3.42 10.88
N GLY A 140 16.10 -4.34 11.73
CA GLY A 140 15.19 -4.03 12.82
C GLY A 140 15.03 -5.21 13.77
N ALA A 141 15.16 -4.98 15.07
CA ALA A 141 14.98 -6.02 16.08
C ALA A 141 14.38 -5.47 17.38
N THR A 142 13.75 -6.34 18.15
CA THR A 142 13.34 -6.04 19.53
C THR A 142 14.58 -5.87 20.42
N SER A 143 14.44 -5.11 21.50
CA SER A 143 15.58 -4.82 22.40
C SER A 143 16.16 -6.06 23.09
N ASP A 144 15.34 -7.09 23.27
CA ASP A 144 15.73 -8.39 23.84
C ASP A 144 16.27 -9.37 22.78
N GLY A 145 16.25 -9.01 21.49
CA GLY A 145 16.66 -9.85 20.38
C GLY A 145 15.73 -11.04 20.10
N ALA A 146 14.57 -11.14 20.76
CA ALA A 146 13.62 -12.24 20.58
C ALA A 146 12.98 -12.24 19.17
N TYR A 147 12.95 -11.08 18.51
CA TYR A 147 12.42 -10.94 17.16
C TYR A 147 13.27 -9.97 16.34
N ALA A 148 13.53 -10.33 15.08
CA ALA A 148 14.18 -9.47 14.10
C ALA A 148 13.48 -9.61 12.74
N VAL A 149 13.35 -8.48 12.03
CA VAL A 149 12.81 -8.49 10.66
C VAL A 149 13.85 -9.05 9.70
N THR A 150 13.37 -9.76 8.68
CA THR A 150 14.21 -10.15 7.53
C THR A 150 14.07 -9.09 6.46
N ILE A 151 15.20 -8.54 6.00
CA ILE A 151 15.24 -7.52 4.95
C ILE A 151 15.87 -8.13 3.70
N ASN A 152 15.11 -8.18 2.60
CA ASN A 152 15.67 -8.49 1.29
C ASN A 152 16.49 -7.29 0.81
N ARG A 153 17.81 -7.44 0.72
CA ARG A 153 18.71 -6.35 0.32
C ARG A 153 18.59 -5.97 -1.16
N ALA A 154 18.06 -6.85 -1.99
CA ALA A 154 17.80 -6.54 -3.40
C ALA A 154 16.55 -5.69 -3.60
N ASP A 155 15.61 -5.75 -2.64
CA ASP A 155 14.37 -4.99 -2.64
C ASP A 155 13.97 -4.58 -1.21
N PRO A 156 14.75 -3.68 -0.58
CA PRO A 156 14.53 -3.32 0.81
C PRO A 156 13.26 -2.47 0.98
N PRO A 157 12.59 -2.55 2.14
CA PRO A 157 11.52 -1.61 2.47
C PRO A 157 12.06 -0.18 2.44
N MET A 158 11.34 0.70 1.74
CA MET A 158 11.67 2.12 1.59
C MET A 158 10.46 2.95 2.02
N LEU A 159 10.69 3.91 2.90
CA LEU A 159 9.67 4.85 3.37
C LEU A 159 9.98 6.26 2.86
N PHE A 160 8.97 6.95 2.35
CA PHE A 160 9.04 8.33 1.88
C PHE A 160 8.30 9.22 2.86
N VAL A 161 9.01 10.13 3.50
CA VAL A 161 8.44 11.08 4.45
C VAL A 161 8.21 12.41 3.75
N GLY A 162 7.07 13.04 3.95
CA GLY A 162 6.84 14.40 3.47
C GLY A 162 5.47 14.95 3.85
N ASN A 163 5.36 16.26 4.02
CA ASN A 163 4.07 16.95 4.28
C ASN A 163 3.21 16.36 5.42
N GLY A 164 3.79 15.74 6.46
CA GLY A 164 3.03 15.11 7.56
C GLY A 164 2.47 13.71 7.25
N VAL A 165 2.88 13.12 6.14
CA VAL A 165 2.58 11.73 5.76
C VAL A 165 3.89 10.95 5.55
N VAL A 166 3.83 9.65 5.80
CA VAL A 166 4.84 8.68 5.40
C VAL A 166 4.16 7.60 4.58
N GLY A 167 4.70 7.27 3.42
CA GLY A 167 4.22 6.19 2.56
C GLY A 167 5.37 5.28 2.14
N GLY A 168 5.08 4.07 1.69
CA GLY A 168 6.10 3.14 1.20
C GLY A 168 5.90 1.73 1.72
N GLY A 169 6.98 1.06 2.16
CA GLY A 169 6.93 -0.32 2.65
C GLY A 169 7.41 -0.48 4.10
N ILE A 170 6.69 -1.27 4.89
CA ILE A 170 7.20 -1.80 6.17
C ILE A 170 7.77 -3.21 6.01
N PRO A 171 8.68 -3.68 6.89
CA PRO A 171 9.32 -4.98 6.72
C PRO A 171 8.35 -6.16 6.58
N GLY A 172 8.57 -6.97 5.56
CA GLY A 172 7.74 -8.13 5.23
C GLY A 172 7.99 -9.33 6.13
N ALA A 173 7.40 -10.47 5.79
CA ALA A 173 7.50 -11.72 6.57
C ALA A 173 7.41 -12.95 5.66
N THR A 174 7.87 -14.09 6.15
CA THR A 174 7.43 -15.38 5.63
C THR A 174 6.25 -15.87 6.47
N ILE A 175 5.11 -16.12 5.80
CA ILE A 175 3.89 -16.62 6.42
C ILE A 175 3.62 -18.01 5.88
N ALA A 176 3.39 -18.95 6.78
CA ALA A 176 3.01 -20.32 6.45
C ALA A 176 2.26 -20.92 7.64
N PHE A 177 1.33 -21.82 7.40
CA PHE A 177 0.70 -22.63 8.44
C PHE A 177 0.23 -23.95 7.86
N SER A 178 0.60 -25.06 8.51
CA SER A 178 0.27 -26.41 8.05
C SER A 178 -1.21 -26.76 8.18
N GLY A 179 -2.02 -25.90 8.80
CA GLY A 179 -3.40 -26.16 9.12
C GLY A 179 -3.56 -27.00 10.39
N ILE A 180 -4.82 -27.24 10.75
CA ILE A 180 -5.23 -27.98 11.94
C ILE A 180 -5.90 -29.27 11.49
N GLU A 181 -5.36 -30.41 11.90
CA GLU A 181 -5.97 -31.71 11.66
C GLU A 181 -7.09 -31.93 12.69
N LEU A 182 -8.33 -32.05 12.22
CA LEU A 182 -9.48 -32.33 13.09
C LEU A 182 -9.67 -33.83 13.32
N PHE A 183 -9.49 -34.61 12.25
CA PHE A 183 -9.55 -36.07 12.22
C PHE A 183 -8.56 -36.55 11.14
N PRO A 184 -8.11 -37.82 11.17
CA PRO A 184 -7.19 -38.36 10.18
C PRO A 184 -7.60 -38.05 8.74
N GLY A 185 -6.80 -37.25 8.04
CA GLY A 185 -7.02 -36.89 6.64
C GLY A 185 -7.91 -35.65 6.37
N LEU A 186 -8.36 -34.94 7.41
CA LEU A 186 -9.05 -33.65 7.28
C LEU A 186 -8.28 -32.53 7.99
N THR A 187 -7.61 -31.69 7.19
CA THR A 187 -6.86 -30.53 7.66
C THR A 187 -7.52 -29.24 7.19
N LEU A 188 -7.75 -28.30 8.10
CA LEU A 188 -8.42 -27.02 7.80
C LEU A 188 -7.51 -25.84 8.11
N GLY A 189 -7.75 -24.71 7.43
CA GLY A 189 -7.01 -23.47 7.64
C GLY A 189 -5.56 -23.50 7.16
N ILE A 190 -5.23 -24.34 6.16
CA ILE A 190 -3.89 -24.37 5.57
C ILE A 190 -3.56 -23.00 4.98
N VAL A 191 -2.36 -22.49 5.27
CA VAL A 191 -1.79 -21.30 4.64
C VAL A 191 -0.49 -21.71 3.94
N PRO A 192 -0.48 -21.76 2.60
CA PRO A 192 0.72 -22.08 1.85
C PRO A 192 1.86 -21.11 2.19
N SER A 193 3.10 -21.59 2.20
CA SER A 193 4.24 -20.73 2.50
C SER A 193 4.39 -19.63 1.47
N ARG A 194 4.54 -18.40 1.94
CA ARG A 194 4.85 -17.24 1.11
C ARG A 194 5.74 -16.26 1.84
N THR A 195 6.69 -15.69 1.12
CA THR A 195 7.56 -14.62 1.61
C THR A 195 7.18 -13.30 0.96
N PHE A 196 7.05 -12.27 1.78
CA PHE A 196 6.84 -10.89 1.39
C PHE A 196 8.11 -10.11 1.71
N ASP A 197 8.64 -9.37 0.74
CA ASP A 197 9.81 -8.50 0.96
C ASP A 197 9.41 -7.32 1.86
N PHE A 198 8.24 -6.74 1.62
CA PHE A 198 7.64 -5.69 2.42
C PHE A 198 6.12 -5.62 2.22
N TYR A 199 5.44 -4.87 3.10
CA TYR A 199 4.02 -4.58 2.97
C TYR A 199 3.78 -3.09 2.69
N PRO A 200 2.93 -2.73 1.70
CA PRO A 200 2.56 -1.34 1.45
C PRO A 200 2.02 -0.69 2.71
N PHE A 201 2.43 0.54 2.97
CA PHE A 201 2.13 1.26 4.20
C PHE A 201 1.90 2.74 3.93
N ILE A 202 0.97 3.32 4.69
CA ILE A 202 0.77 4.76 4.77
C ILE A 202 0.43 5.15 6.21
N GLY A 203 1.03 6.24 6.70
CA GLY A 203 0.80 6.77 8.03
C GLY A 203 0.91 8.29 8.10
N PHE A 204 0.32 8.87 9.14
CA PHE A 204 0.14 10.31 9.28
C PHE A 204 0.68 10.79 10.62
N SER A 205 1.30 11.97 10.64
CA SER A 205 1.79 12.60 11.87
C SER A 205 0.67 13.17 12.75
N GLU A 206 -0.49 13.45 12.13
CA GLU A 206 -1.68 13.92 12.81
C GLU A 206 -2.90 13.13 12.35
N THR A 207 -3.79 12.80 13.30
CA THR A 207 -5.04 12.09 13.00
C THR A 207 -6.27 12.80 13.55
N GLU A 208 -7.43 12.47 13.00
CA GLU A 208 -8.73 12.84 13.53
C GLU A 208 -9.23 11.80 14.56
N THR A 209 -9.81 12.29 15.64
CA THR A 209 -10.38 11.50 16.74
C THR A 209 -11.88 11.70 16.94
N ASP A 210 -12.47 12.67 16.24
CA ASP A 210 -13.90 12.94 16.20
C ASP A 210 -14.54 12.34 14.94
N PHE A 211 -15.23 11.20 15.12
CA PHE A 211 -15.87 10.48 14.03
C PHE A 211 -17.01 11.27 13.37
N SER A 212 -17.63 12.21 14.08
CA SER A 212 -18.74 13.00 13.52
C SER A 212 -18.34 13.79 12.27
N LYS A 213 -17.05 14.13 12.16
CA LYS A 213 -16.48 14.80 10.97
C LYS A 213 -15.70 13.84 10.05
N VAL A 214 -15.93 12.55 10.20
CA VAL A 214 -15.62 11.46 9.23
C VAL A 214 -16.90 11.00 8.52
N ALA A 215 -18.08 11.38 9.01
CA ALA A 215 -19.35 11.06 8.37
C ALA A 215 -19.43 11.59 6.93
N GLY A 216 -19.98 10.79 6.03
CA GLY A 216 -20.08 11.13 4.62
C GLY A 216 -20.34 9.93 3.73
N ASN A 217 -20.55 10.18 2.45
CA ASN A 217 -20.65 9.15 1.43
C ASN A 217 -19.29 9.01 0.73
N TYR A 218 -18.81 7.78 0.60
CA TYR A 218 -17.44 7.47 0.20
C TYR A 218 -17.39 6.46 -0.95
N ASN A 219 -16.41 6.66 -1.81
CA ASN A 219 -15.82 5.63 -2.66
C ASN A 219 -14.69 4.97 -1.89
N GLU A 220 -14.68 3.66 -1.78
CA GLU A 220 -13.59 2.91 -1.14
C GLU A 220 -12.81 2.13 -2.20
N LEU A 221 -11.50 2.35 -2.27
CA LEU A 221 -10.58 1.63 -3.15
C LEU A 221 -9.48 0.96 -2.32
N GLY A 222 -9.16 -0.30 -2.62
CA GLY A 222 -8.22 -1.07 -1.83
C GLY A 222 -7.96 -2.48 -2.36
N ILE A 223 -7.23 -3.26 -1.58
CA ILE A 223 -7.00 -4.68 -1.82
C ILE A 223 -6.90 -5.43 -0.50
N HIS A 224 -7.51 -6.60 -0.46
CA HIS A 224 -7.39 -7.57 0.61
C HIS A 224 -6.71 -8.85 0.08
N LEU A 225 -6.12 -9.61 0.99
CA LEU A 225 -5.55 -10.92 0.76
C LEU A 225 -6.13 -11.88 1.78
N GLN A 226 -6.65 -13.01 1.30
CA GLN A 226 -7.11 -14.14 2.11
C GLN A 226 -6.04 -15.27 2.05
N PRO A 227 -5.22 -15.44 3.10
CA PRO A 227 -4.13 -16.43 3.10
C PRO A 227 -4.59 -17.88 2.92
N THR A 228 -5.77 -18.25 3.43
CA THR A 228 -6.36 -19.58 3.26
C THR A 228 -6.99 -19.81 1.90
N GLY A 229 -7.22 -18.74 1.13
CA GLY A 229 -8.02 -18.79 -0.09
C GLY A 229 -9.48 -19.13 0.16
N SER A 230 -10.20 -19.48 -0.91
CA SER A 230 -11.60 -19.89 -0.87
C SER A 230 -11.91 -20.99 -1.91
N SER A 231 -13.12 -21.54 -1.84
CA SER A 231 -13.68 -22.47 -2.83
C SER A 231 -13.91 -21.84 -4.22
N PHE A 232 -13.75 -20.51 -4.36
CA PHE A 232 -13.87 -19.82 -5.65
C PHE A 232 -12.55 -19.83 -6.45
N GLN A 233 -11.45 -20.34 -5.87
CA GLN A 233 -10.18 -20.54 -6.57
C GLN A 233 -10.11 -21.91 -7.27
N SER A 234 -10.57 -22.95 -6.56
CA SER A 234 -10.65 -24.34 -7.02
C SER A 234 -11.43 -25.17 -5.98
N THR A 235 -11.70 -26.45 -6.25
CA THR A 235 -12.31 -27.39 -5.28
C THR A 235 -11.47 -27.57 -4.01
N GLN A 236 -10.16 -27.32 -4.09
CA GLN A 236 -9.27 -27.21 -2.95
C GLN A 236 -8.70 -25.78 -2.92
N PRO A 237 -9.01 -24.96 -1.90
CA PRO A 237 -8.46 -23.62 -1.79
C PRO A 237 -6.93 -23.63 -1.92
N GLN A 238 -6.42 -22.76 -2.78
CA GLN A 238 -4.99 -22.72 -3.10
C GLN A 238 -4.22 -21.70 -2.24
N GLY A 239 -4.92 -20.93 -1.40
CA GLY A 239 -4.34 -19.89 -0.57
C GLY A 239 -4.08 -18.58 -1.30
N TRP A 240 -3.75 -17.54 -0.54
CA TRP A 240 -3.35 -16.22 -1.03
C TRP A 240 -4.27 -15.67 -2.14
N GLN A 241 -5.58 -15.66 -1.88
CA GLN A 241 -6.55 -15.06 -2.78
C GLN A 241 -6.51 -13.54 -2.65
N PRO A 242 -6.28 -12.78 -3.75
CA PRO A 242 -6.42 -11.34 -3.74
C PRO A 242 -7.87 -10.95 -4.03
N ASP A 243 -8.44 -10.11 -3.18
CA ASP A 243 -9.80 -9.59 -3.32
C ASP A 243 -9.75 -8.07 -3.45
N VAL A 244 -10.41 -7.56 -4.49
CA VAL A 244 -10.43 -6.12 -4.76
C VAL A 244 -11.44 -5.41 -3.86
N VAL A 245 -11.07 -4.23 -3.38
CA VAL A 245 -12.00 -3.30 -2.75
C VAL A 245 -12.32 -2.19 -3.76
N ASN A 246 -13.55 -2.18 -4.26
CA ASN A 246 -14.07 -1.11 -5.12
C ASN A 246 -15.58 -0.98 -4.92
N TRP A 247 -15.99 -0.22 -3.93
CA TRP A 247 -17.41 -0.04 -3.62
C TRP A 247 -17.72 1.35 -3.10
N ASN A 248 -18.98 1.57 -2.78
CA ASN A 248 -19.50 2.81 -2.22
C ASN A 248 -20.17 2.53 -0.88
N GLN A 249 -20.03 3.45 0.07
CA GLN A 249 -20.67 3.33 1.38
C GLN A 249 -20.92 4.68 2.04
N THR A 250 -21.93 4.74 2.91
CA THR A 250 -22.24 5.92 3.72
C THR A 250 -21.87 5.69 5.18
N LEU A 251 -20.93 6.46 5.71
CA LEU A 251 -20.58 6.47 7.14
C LEU A 251 -21.41 7.55 7.85
N ASN A 252 -22.09 7.16 8.91
CA ASN A 252 -22.90 8.06 9.74
C ASN A 252 -22.07 8.64 10.88
N ALA A 253 -22.51 9.79 11.42
CA ALA A 253 -21.79 10.49 12.49
C ALA A 253 -21.66 9.70 13.80
N ASP A 254 -22.51 8.70 14.01
CA ASP A 254 -22.47 7.78 15.16
C ASP A 254 -21.54 6.57 14.96
N GLY A 255 -20.81 6.51 13.83
CA GLY A 255 -19.95 5.38 13.50
C GLY A 255 -20.63 4.26 12.73
N SER A 256 -21.95 4.24 12.62
CA SER A 256 -22.66 3.22 11.84
C SER A 256 -22.44 3.40 10.33
N CYS A 257 -22.74 2.36 9.56
CA CYS A 257 -22.68 2.42 8.10
C CYS A 257 -24.05 2.12 7.49
N THR A 258 -24.39 2.87 6.45
CA THR A 258 -25.60 2.67 5.65
C THR A 258 -25.23 2.25 4.24
N ILE A 259 -25.94 1.24 3.73
CA ILE A 259 -25.73 0.69 2.40
C ILE A 259 -26.04 1.76 1.35
N THR A 260 -25.06 2.08 0.52
CA THR A 260 -25.29 2.94 -0.63
C THR A 260 -26.00 2.13 -1.72
N ALA A 261 -27.15 2.61 -2.18
CA ALA A 261 -27.95 1.91 -3.19
C ALA A 261 -27.15 1.65 -4.48
N GLY A 262 -27.24 0.43 -5.02
CA GLY A 262 -26.54 0.01 -6.23
C GLY A 262 -25.04 -0.28 -6.04
N SER A 263 -24.55 -0.36 -4.82
CA SER A 263 -23.16 -0.76 -4.50
C SER A 263 -23.09 -2.26 -4.27
N ASP A 264 -22.19 -2.97 -4.97
CA ASP A 264 -22.05 -4.44 -4.84
C ASP A 264 -21.49 -4.89 -3.48
N TYR A 265 -20.85 -4.01 -2.70
CA TYR A 265 -20.17 -4.38 -1.44
C TYR A 265 -20.15 -3.22 -0.42
N SER A 266 -21.27 -2.54 -0.21
CA SER A 266 -21.32 -1.45 0.77
C SER A 266 -21.16 -1.94 2.21
N CYS A 267 -20.48 -1.13 3.05
CA CYS A 267 -20.33 -1.36 4.50
C CYS A 267 -19.52 -2.59 4.89
N GLN A 268 -18.71 -3.14 3.98
CA GLN A 268 -17.90 -4.34 4.20
C GLN A 268 -16.61 -4.08 5.00
N THR A 269 -16.45 -2.86 5.50
CA THR A 269 -15.45 -2.50 6.51
C THR A 269 -16.09 -2.08 7.83
N THR A 270 -17.41 -2.22 8.00
CA THR A 270 -18.09 -1.84 9.24
C THR A 270 -18.84 -3.04 9.83
N GLY A 271 -18.29 -3.64 10.89
CA GLY A 271 -18.97 -4.66 11.68
C GLY A 271 -19.95 -4.00 12.66
N MET A 272 -19.42 -3.54 13.79
CA MET A 272 -20.09 -2.62 14.72
C MET A 272 -19.76 -1.17 14.38
N PRO A 273 -20.56 -0.19 14.85
CA PRO A 273 -20.24 1.23 14.67
C PRO A 273 -18.80 1.56 15.06
N TRP A 274 -18.15 2.37 14.24
CA TRP A 274 -16.80 2.85 14.48
C TRP A 274 -16.73 3.65 15.78
N THR A 275 -15.80 3.29 16.65
CA THR A 275 -15.56 3.98 17.92
C THR A 275 -14.09 4.36 18.06
N LEU A 276 -13.81 5.43 18.79
CA LEU A 276 -12.43 5.82 19.07
C LEU A 276 -11.75 4.70 19.86
N ARG A 277 -10.65 4.17 19.34
CA ARG A 277 -9.88 3.13 20.01
C ARG A 277 -9.18 3.73 21.22
N THR A 278 -9.11 2.95 22.29
CA THR A 278 -8.37 3.28 23.51
C THR A 278 -7.21 2.31 23.72
N ASN A 279 -6.11 2.81 24.29
CA ASN A 279 -5.03 2.00 24.80
C ASN A 279 -5.50 1.20 26.05
N ALA A 280 -4.65 0.29 26.52
CA ALA A 280 -4.94 -0.53 27.71
C ALA A 280 -5.14 0.31 28.99
N ASP A 281 -4.54 1.50 29.05
CA ASP A 281 -4.69 2.45 30.17
C ASP A 281 -5.93 3.35 30.03
N GLY A 282 -6.75 3.15 28.99
CA GLY A 282 -7.96 3.94 28.71
C GLY A 282 -7.69 5.26 27.98
N SER A 283 -6.44 5.63 27.72
CA SER A 283 -6.13 6.83 26.93
C SER A 283 -6.50 6.63 25.46
N PRO A 284 -6.85 7.70 24.71
CA PRO A 284 -7.10 7.61 23.27
C PRO A 284 -5.90 7.08 22.49
N ASP A 285 -6.12 6.14 21.57
CA ASP A 285 -5.13 5.62 20.63
C ASP A 285 -5.17 6.36 19.27
N ASN A 286 -6.01 7.39 19.16
CA ASN A 286 -6.10 8.31 18.03
C ASN A 286 -6.40 7.66 16.66
N VAL A 287 -7.05 6.50 16.67
CA VAL A 287 -7.60 5.78 15.51
C VAL A 287 -8.98 5.25 15.88
N PHE A 288 -9.80 4.87 14.90
CA PHE A 288 -11.09 4.24 15.15
C PHE A 288 -11.01 2.72 14.97
N VAL A 289 -11.83 1.99 15.70
CA VAL A 289 -11.96 0.53 15.59
C VAL A 289 -13.42 0.16 15.30
N SER A 290 -13.60 -0.79 14.40
CA SER A 290 -14.86 -1.50 14.19
C SER A 290 -14.65 -2.97 14.51
N LEU A 291 -15.43 -3.46 15.46
CA LEU A 291 -15.37 -4.83 15.95
C LEU A 291 -16.40 -5.70 15.21
N PRO A 292 -16.28 -7.04 15.25
CA PRO A 292 -17.29 -7.91 14.70
C PRO A 292 -18.59 -7.77 15.48
N GLN A 293 -19.72 -7.95 14.80
CA GLN A 293 -21.02 -8.02 15.47
C GLN A 293 -21.06 -9.28 16.34
N THR A 294 -21.75 -9.21 17.48
CA THR A 294 -21.87 -10.34 18.40
C THR A 294 -22.40 -11.58 17.68
N GLY A 295 -21.62 -12.67 17.72
CA GLY A 295 -21.97 -13.95 17.09
C GLY A 295 -21.78 -14.01 15.58
N ARG A 296 -21.12 -13.03 14.95
CA ARG A 296 -20.80 -13.02 13.52
C ARG A 296 -19.30 -12.79 13.30
N PRO A 297 -18.70 -13.35 12.23
CA PRO A 297 -17.35 -12.97 11.84
C PRO A 297 -17.30 -11.48 11.44
N TYR A 298 -16.11 -10.92 11.43
CA TYR A 298 -15.92 -9.57 10.88
C TYR A 298 -16.11 -9.61 9.37
N PRO A 299 -16.71 -8.57 8.75
CA PRO A 299 -16.84 -8.48 7.30
C PRO A 299 -15.53 -8.77 6.55
N ILE A 300 -15.68 -9.33 5.35
CA ILE A 300 -14.61 -9.80 4.48
C ILE A 300 -14.80 -9.21 3.09
N ALA A 301 -13.70 -8.98 2.38
CA ALA A 301 -13.75 -8.54 1.00
C ALA A 301 -14.00 -9.74 0.06
N GLY A 302 -14.71 -9.49 -1.03
CA GLY A 302 -15.05 -10.54 -2.01
C GLY A 302 -16.08 -11.54 -1.48
N GLN A 303 -16.12 -12.72 -2.10
CA GLN A 303 -17.08 -13.80 -1.78
C GLN A 303 -16.49 -14.86 -0.84
N SER A 304 -15.39 -14.57 -0.14
CA SER A 304 -14.73 -15.54 0.75
C SER A 304 -15.63 -15.96 1.94
N GLN A 305 -15.19 -16.92 2.75
CA GLN A 305 -15.85 -17.29 4.00
C GLN A 305 -14.84 -17.51 5.12
N THR A 306 -15.17 -17.07 6.34
CA THR A 306 -14.35 -17.30 7.53
C THR A 306 -14.50 -18.74 8.02
N ILE A 307 -13.40 -19.41 8.34
CA ILE A 307 -13.44 -20.76 8.92
C ILE A 307 -13.48 -20.63 10.45
N VAL A 308 -14.67 -20.84 11.02
CA VAL A 308 -14.94 -20.78 12.46
C VAL A 308 -15.61 -22.08 12.92
N PHE A 309 -15.14 -22.70 14.00
CA PHE A 309 -15.80 -23.87 14.60
C PHE A 309 -16.74 -23.51 15.74
N ILE A 310 -16.19 -22.99 16.83
CA ILE A 310 -16.94 -22.73 18.07
C ILE A 310 -16.68 -21.31 18.58
N THR A 311 -15.44 -20.84 18.44
CA THR A 311 -15.01 -19.54 18.96
C THR A 311 -15.17 -18.45 17.90
N PRO A 312 -15.88 -17.34 18.16
CA PRO A 312 -16.00 -16.24 17.22
C PRO A 312 -14.65 -15.65 16.83
N SER A 313 -14.54 -15.17 15.59
CA SER A 313 -13.39 -14.39 15.14
C SER A 313 -13.25 -13.08 15.92
N GLN A 314 -12.00 -12.68 16.16
CA GLN A 314 -11.63 -11.37 16.71
C GLN A 314 -11.00 -10.45 15.67
N ALA A 315 -11.13 -10.79 14.38
CA ALA A 315 -10.76 -9.90 13.29
C ALA A 315 -11.52 -8.59 13.42
N LYS A 316 -10.92 -7.50 12.96
CA LYS A 316 -11.45 -6.14 13.19
C LYS A 316 -10.97 -5.18 12.12
N GLY A 317 -11.68 -4.07 11.97
CA GLY A 317 -11.24 -2.94 11.16
C GLY A 317 -10.57 -1.88 12.03
N ILE A 318 -9.51 -1.28 11.51
CA ILE A 318 -8.90 -0.08 12.07
C ILE A 318 -8.97 1.02 11.03
N MET A 319 -9.54 2.17 11.38
CA MET A 319 -9.59 3.35 10.52
C MET A 319 -8.64 4.42 11.06
N ILE A 320 -7.63 4.73 10.27
CA ILE A 320 -6.69 5.82 10.50
C ILE A 320 -7.15 7.00 9.66
N VAL A 321 -7.58 8.09 10.31
CA VAL A 321 -8.01 9.29 9.60
C VAL A 321 -6.91 10.35 9.68
N GLY A 322 -6.03 10.37 8.69
CA GLY A 322 -4.94 11.33 8.61
C GLY A 322 -5.44 12.76 8.41
N LYS A 323 -4.77 13.74 9.04
CA LYS A 323 -4.97 15.17 8.76
C LYS A 323 -3.82 15.67 7.89
N LEU A 324 -4.15 16.08 6.67
CA LEU A 324 -3.16 16.51 5.69
C LEU A 324 -3.64 17.78 4.99
N ASN A 325 -2.97 18.91 5.23
CA ASN A 325 -3.29 20.21 4.62
C ASN A 325 -4.78 20.60 4.75
N GLY A 326 -5.36 20.38 5.94
CA GLY A 326 -6.77 20.66 6.22
C GLY A 326 -7.76 19.61 5.70
N VAL A 327 -7.27 18.56 5.03
CA VAL A 327 -8.09 17.45 4.50
C VAL A 327 -7.98 16.23 5.43
N ARG A 328 -9.07 15.48 5.55
CA ARG A 328 -9.13 14.20 6.27
C ARG A 328 -8.98 13.06 5.27
N VAL A 329 -8.01 12.19 5.49
CA VAL A 329 -7.72 11.03 4.63
C VAL A 329 -8.00 9.77 5.44
N PRO A 330 -9.19 9.16 5.31
CA PRO A 330 -9.49 7.88 5.96
C PRO A 330 -8.82 6.74 5.20
N VAL A 331 -7.98 6.00 5.92
CA VAL A 331 -7.38 4.73 5.50
C VAL A 331 -7.93 3.66 6.42
N VAL A 332 -8.44 2.58 5.85
CA VAL A 332 -8.93 1.44 6.61
C VAL A 332 -8.02 0.25 6.37
N ILE A 333 -7.71 -0.46 7.45
CA ILE A 333 -7.09 -1.78 7.36
C ILE A 333 -7.99 -2.82 7.99
N ARG A 334 -7.95 -4.03 7.45
CA ARG A 334 -8.53 -5.22 8.08
C ARG A 334 -7.42 -5.98 8.80
N VAL A 335 -7.55 -6.11 10.12
CA VAL A 335 -6.67 -6.94 10.94
C VAL A 335 -7.28 -8.33 11.02
N GLY A 336 -6.62 -9.31 10.40
CA GLY A 336 -7.01 -10.72 10.50
C GLY A 336 -6.85 -11.28 11.91
N TYR A 337 -7.47 -12.43 12.16
CA TYR A 337 -7.34 -13.19 13.40
C TYR A 337 -7.25 -14.68 13.11
N SER A 338 -6.16 -15.31 13.55
CA SER A 338 -6.02 -16.76 13.53
C SER A 338 -5.46 -17.22 14.85
N TYR A 339 -6.04 -18.28 15.41
CA TYR A 339 -5.66 -18.79 16.71
C TYR A 339 -5.96 -20.28 16.79
N SER A 340 -5.01 -21.05 17.34
CA SER A 340 -5.17 -22.47 17.61
C SER A 340 -4.82 -22.76 19.06
N PRO A 341 -5.81 -23.00 19.94
CA PRO A 341 -5.53 -23.27 21.33
C PRO A 341 -4.78 -24.61 21.49
N PRO A 342 -3.71 -24.67 22.30
CA PRO A 342 -3.00 -25.92 22.56
C PRO A 342 -3.95 -27.00 23.09
N GLY A 343 -3.94 -28.18 22.45
CA GLY A 343 -4.74 -29.33 22.88
C GLY A 343 -6.26 -29.21 22.64
N ASN A 344 -6.74 -28.14 22.00
CA ASN A 344 -8.16 -27.96 21.70
C ASN A 344 -8.37 -27.49 20.24
N PRO A 345 -8.36 -28.40 19.25
CA PRO A 345 -8.55 -28.04 17.85
C PRO A 345 -9.94 -27.44 17.57
N ALA A 346 -10.95 -27.77 18.38
CA ALA A 346 -12.30 -27.25 18.23
C ALA A 346 -12.44 -25.77 18.65
N GLY A 347 -11.49 -25.25 19.43
CA GLY A 347 -11.41 -23.82 19.76
C GLY A 347 -10.64 -22.99 18.74
N ALA A 348 -10.25 -23.57 17.60
CA ALA A 348 -9.47 -22.85 16.60
C ALA A 348 -10.32 -21.89 15.76
N VAL A 349 -9.67 -20.83 15.28
CA VAL A 349 -10.25 -19.82 14.41
C VAL A 349 -9.28 -19.54 13.27
N ALA A 350 -9.80 -19.50 12.04
CA ALA A 350 -9.07 -19.09 10.86
C ALA A 350 -9.84 -17.98 10.11
N ASP A 351 -9.55 -16.75 10.50
CA ASP A 351 -9.94 -15.51 9.83
C ASP A 351 -8.71 -14.68 9.41
N PRO A 352 -7.79 -15.23 8.59
CA PRO A 352 -6.51 -14.58 8.34
C PRO A 352 -6.58 -13.43 7.31
N GLU A 353 -7.76 -13.01 6.84
CA GLU A 353 -7.86 -11.96 5.82
C GLU A 353 -7.27 -10.65 6.33
N VAL A 354 -6.43 -10.07 5.50
CA VAL A 354 -5.74 -8.81 5.76
C VAL A 354 -5.91 -7.89 4.57
N GLY A 355 -5.85 -6.59 4.78
CA GLY A 355 -5.95 -5.66 3.66
C GLY A 355 -5.88 -4.21 4.06
N ILE A 356 -5.83 -3.38 3.03
CA ILE A 356 -5.79 -1.92 3.14
C ILE A 356 -6.67 -1.29 2.06
N SER A 357 -7.37 -0.24 2.44
CA SER A 357 -8.19 0.57 1.54
C SER A 357 -8.16 2.05 1.94
N VAL A 358 -8.58 2.89 1.01
CA VAL A 358 -8.67 4.34 1.18
C VAL A 358 -10.08 4.78 0.82
N LEU A 359 -10.65 5.65 1.66
CA LEU A 359 -11.97 6.23 1.43
C LEU A 359 -11.83 7.64 0.86
N ALA A 360 -12.42 7.88 -0.32
CA ALA A 360 -12.54 9.19 -0.93
C ALA A 360 -13.99 9.68 -0.90
N PRO A 361 -14.26 10.95 -0.57
CA PRO A 361 -15.61 11.49 -0.66
C PRO A 361 -16.22 11.23 -2.05
N ALA A 362 -17.46 10.78 -2.09
CA ALA A 362 -18.23 10.57 -3.32
C ALA A 362 -18.74 11.91 -3.89
N THR A 363 -17.82 12.83 -4.12
CA THR A 363 -18.06 14.17 -4.67
C THR A 363 -17.45 14.24 -6.06
N ALA A 364 -18.20 14.75 -7.03
CA ALA A 364 -17.74 14.85 -8.41
C ALA A 364 -16.43 15.66 -8.49
N MET A 365 -15.44 15.11 -9.15
CA MET A 365 -14.16 15.77 -9.38
C MET A 365 -14.18 16.54 -10.70
N PRO A 366 -13.71 17.79 -10.77
CA PRO A 366 -13.61 18.49 -12.05
C PRO A 366 -12.59 17.81 -12.96
N ALA A 367 -12.67 18.09 -14.28
CA ALA A 367 -11.65 17.66 -15.22
C ALA A 367 -10.27 18.13 -14.76
N ASN A 368 -9.25 17.27 -14.92
CA ASN A 368 -7.87 17.54 -14.50
C ASN A 368 -7.68 17.71 -12.98
N ALA A 369 -8.64 17.28 -12.15
CA ALA A 369 -8.51 17.35 -10.69
C ALA A 369 -7.37 16.48 -10.12
N MET A 370 -6.93 15.47 -10.87
CA MET A 370 -5.69 14.74 -10.56
C MET A 370 -4.53 15.44 -11.26
N GLN A 371 -3.63 16.00 -10.46
CA GLN A 371 -2.43 16.68 -10.91
C GLN A 371 -1.34 16.49 -9.87
N GLY A 372 -0.12 16.30 -10.34
CA GLY A 372 1.07 16.16 -9.51
C GLY A 372 1.72 14.78 -9.58
N GLY A 373 2.92 14.71 -9.03
CA GLY A 373 3.68 13.51 -8.77
C GLY A 373 3.37 12.96 -7.38
N PHE A 374 3.10 11.67 -7.33
CA PHE A 374 2.86 10.92 -6.11
C PHE A 374 3.86 9.77 -6.03
N ILE A 375 4.18 9.32 -4.83
CA ILE A 375 4.96 8.09 -4.64
C ILE A 375 4.24 7.17 -3.67
N GLY A 376 4.27 5.87 -3.99
CA GLY A 376 3.55 4.87 -3.24
C GLY A 376 4.12 3.49 -3.46
N ALA A 377 3.93 2.63 -2.45
CA ALA A 377 4.08 1.20 -2.63
C ALA A 377 2.88 0.63 -3.40
N THR A 378 3.10 -0.47 -4.11
CA THR A 378 2.07 -1.14 -4.89
C THR A 378 1.77 -2.51 -4.33
N SER A 379 0.61 -3.05 -4.67
CA SER A 379 0.26 -4.43 -4.36
C SER A 379 1.14 -5.44 -5.08
N ALA A 380 1.97 -5.05 -6.06
CA ALA A 380 2.86 -5.98 -6.75
C ALA A 380 3.89 -6.63 -5.81
N ALA A 381 4.30 -5.91 -4.75
CA ALA A 381 5.14 -6.45 -3.67
C ALA A 381 4.44 -7.56 -2.88
N ALA A 382 3.10 -7.53 -2.83
CA ALA A 382 2.28 -8.50 -2.11
C ALA A 382 1.70 -9.59 -3.03
N CYS A 383 1.32 -9.25 -4.26
CA CYS A 383 0.85 -10.13 -5.31
C CYS A 383 0.84 -9.38 -6.64
N GLY A 384 1.85 -9.59 -7.49
CA GLY A 384 1.90 -8.97 -8.82
C GLY A 384 1.39 -9.87 -9.95
N VAL A 385 1.41 -11.18 -9.75
CA VAL A 385 0.98 -12.18 -10.74
C VAL A 385 -0.01 -13.11 -10.09
N VAL A 386 -1.11 -13.40 -10.77
CA VAL A 386 -2.16 -14.26 -10.25
C VAL A 386 -2.40 -15.41 -11.21
N THR A 387 -2.42 -16.62 -10.67
CA THR A 387 -2.91 -17.80 -11.39
C THR A 387 -4.42 -17.92 -11.20
N TYR A 388 -5.12 -18.40 -12.23
CA TYR A 388 -6.57 -18.55 -12.21
C TYR A 388 -6.98 -19.83 -12.93
N ASN A 389 -7.76 -20.68 -12.26
CA ASN A 389 -8.17 -21.99 -12.79
C ASN A 389 -9.56 -21.99 -13.44
N GLY A 390 -10.17 -20.81 -13.63
CA GLY A 390 -11.56 -20.70 -14.06
C GLY A 390 -12.55 -20.63 -12.88
N VAL A 391 -13.82 -20.33 -13.19
CA VAL A 391 -14.91 -20.36 -12.20
C VAL A 391 -15.21 -21.79 -11.79
N THR A 392 -15.56 -22.00 -10.52
CA THR A 392 -15.90 -23.33 -9.98
C THR A 392 -17.36 -23.72 -10.17
N GLY A 393 -18.20 -22.80 -10.66
CA GLY A 393 -19.65 -23.00 -10.85
C GLY A 393 -20.48 -22.87 -9.56
N ALA A 394 -19.86 -22.54 -8.43
CA ALA A 394 -20.57 -22.25 -7.20
C ALA A 394 -21.20 -20.85 -7.24
N PRO A 395 -22.48 -20.69 -6.86
CA PRO A 395 -23.09 -19.37 -6.76
C PRO A 395 -22.40 -18.53 -5.69
N ALA A 396 -22.38 -17.22 -5.91
CA ALA A 396 -22.05 -16.25 -4.87
C ALA A 396 -23.06 -16.32 -3.71
N GLU A 397 -22.61 -15.94 -2.52
CA GLU A 397 -23.48 -15.82 -1.36
C GLU A 397 -24.13 -14.44 -1.34
N ASP A 398 -25.44 -14.41 -1.04
CA ASP A 398 -26.16 -13.14 -0.89
C ASP A 398 -25.68 -12.36 0.32
N GLY A 399 -25.65 -11.05 0.15
CA GLY A 399 -25.35 -10.10 1.21
C GLY A 399 -26.36 -8.96 1.23
N PRO A 400 -26.41 -8.17 2.32
CA PRO A 400 -27.28 -7.00 2.39
C PRO A 400 -27.10 -5.98 1.25
N ALA A 401 -25.89 -5.94 0.66
CA ALA A 401 -25.54 -5.07 -0.46
C ALA A 401 -25.20 -5.84 -1.75
N PHE A 402 -25.28 -7.17 -1.73
CA PHE A 402 -24.88 -8.02 -2.86
C PHE A 402 -26.03 -8.94 -3.24
N ASP A 403 -26.47 -8.86 -4.50
CA ASP A 403 -27.54 -9.68 -5.07
C ASP A 403 -26.96 -10.66 -6.10
N HIS A 404 -26.80 -11.93 -5.72
CA HIS A 404 -26.21 -12.92 -6.61
C HIS A 404 -27.03 -13.17 -7.89
N ASN A 405 -28.29 -12.74 -7.97
CA ASN A 405 -29.14 -12.92 -9.15
C ASN A 405 -28.93 -11.84 -10.20
N ALA A 406 -27.96 -10.93 -10.02
CA ALA A 406 -27.64 -9.86 -10.94
C ALA A 406 -26.20 -9.98 -11.51
N PRO A 407 -25.91 -9.35 -12.66
CA PRO A 407 -24.55 -9.23 -13.15
C PRO A 407 -23.75 -8.20 -12.33
N HIS A 408 -22.51 -8.55 -11.98
CA HIS A 408 -21.57 -7.67 -11.28
C HIS A 408 -20.32 -7.41 -12.14
N PRO A 409 -20.37 -6.44 -13.06
CA PRO A 409 -19.31 -6.21 -14.05
C PRO A 409 -17.98 -5.72 -13.44
N ASP A 410 -17.99 -5.28 -12.18
CA ASP A 410 -16.81 -4.75 -11.48
C ASP A 410 -16.12 -5.79 -10.59
N LEU A 411 -16.54 -7.06 -10.65
CA LEU A 411 -16.01 -8.17 -9.86
C LEU A 411 -15.51 -9.30 -10.76
N PRO A 412 -14.55 -10.11 -10.26
CA PRO A 412 -14.11 -11.29 -10.99
C PRO A 412 -15.18 -12.40 -10.91
N GLY A 413 -15.62 -12.87 -12.07
CA GLY A 413 -16.63 -13.92 -12.17
C GLY A 413 -17.45 -13.84 -13.44
N ILE A 414 -18.50 -14.67 -13.53
CA ILE A 414 -19.40 -14.73 -14.67
C ILE A 414 -20.84 -14.81 -14.16
N TYR A 415 -21.73 -14.00 -14.70
CA TYR A 415 -23.16 -14.20 -14.53
C TYR A 415 -23.67 -15.20 -15.56
N ASN A 416 -24.16 -16.35 -15.12
CA ASN A 416 -24.55 -17.45 -16.01
C ASN A 416 -25.97 -17.33 -16.57
N GLY A 417 -26.67 -16.22 -16.29
CA GLY A 417 -28.07 -16.00 -16.67
C GLY A 417 -29.07 -16.34 -15.56
N THR A 418 -28.62 -16.95 -14.46
CA THR A 418 -29.42 -17.22 -13.25
C THR A 418 -28.76 -16.58 -12.04
N PHE A 419 -27.47 -16.85 -11.82
CA PHE A 419 -26.70 -16.33 -10.70
C PHE A 419 -25.27 -15.98 -11.10
N PHE A 420 -24.62 -15.16 -10.28
CA PHE A 420 -23.22 -14.81 -10.38
C PHE A 420 -22.34 -15.92 -9.82
N GLU A 421 -21.38 -16.38 -10.62
CA GLU A 421 -20.36 -17.36 -10.26
C GLU A 421 -19.03 -16.61 -10.03
N PRO A 422 -18.59 -16.43 -8.77
CA PRO A 422 -17.36 -15.73 -8.47
C PRO A 422 -16.15 -16.49 -9.02
N GLY A 423 -15.19 -15.72 -9.54
CA GLY A 423 -13.86 -16.23 -9.90
C GLY A 423 -12.83 -15.68 -8.91
N ALA A 424 -12.02 -16.54 -8.32
CA ALA A 424 -10.90 -16.10 -7.51
C ALA A 424 -9.59 -16.64 -8.05
N GLY A 425 -8.56 -15.80 -8.07
CA GLY A 425 -7.21 -16.21 -8.39
C GLY A 425 -6.40 -16.53 -7.14
N ASN A 426 -5.17 -17.04 -7.32
CA ASN A 426 -4.23 -17.31 -6.24
C ASN A 426 -2.84 -16.76 -6.55
N CYS A 427 -2.14 -16.34 -5.50
CA CYS A 427 -0.81 -15.78 -5.55
C CYS A 427 0.24 -16.70 -4.91
N SER A 428 0.16 -18.02 -5.14
CA SER A 428 0.91 -19.03 -4.39
C SER A 428 2.25 -19.46 -5.01
N ASP A 429 2.59 -18.96 -6.19
CA ASP A 429 3.80 -19.30 -6.98
C ASP A 429 5.05 -18.49 -6.60
N GLY A 430 4.98 -17.65 -5.57
CA GLY A 430 6.03 -16.67 -5.28
C GLY A 430 5.93 -15.39 -6.12
N SER A 431 4.77 -15.13 -6.74
CA SER A 431 4.40 -13.91 -7.49
C SER A 431 4.54 -12.55 -6.80
N ALA A 432 5.12 -12.50 -5.60
CA ALA A 432 5.64 -11.23 -5.10
C ALA A 432 6.75 -10.80 -6.05
N ILE A 433 6.59 -9.62 -6.65
CA ILE A 433 7.62 -9.07 -7.51
C ILE A 433 8.70 -8.50 -6.59
N SER A 434 9.98 -8.75 -6.86
CA SER A 434 11.12 -8.17 -6.11
C SER A 434 11.85 -7.12 -6.94
N SER A 435 11.10 -6.28 -7.65
CA SER A 435 11.66 -5.22 -8.48
C SER A 435 11.15 -3.87 -8.00
N ILE A 436 12.07 -2.99 -7.56
CA ILE A 436 11.77 -1.65 -7.05
C ILE A 436 10.84 -0.88 -8.01
N ALA A 437 11.06 -0.98 -9.32
CA ALA A 437 10.27 -0.28 -10.34
C ALA A 437 8.80 -0.71 -10.41
N ALA A 438 8.48 -1.93 -9.96
CA ALA A 438 7.12 -2.44 -9.87
C ALA A 438 6.52 -2.18 -8.48
N ASN A 439 7.35 -2.29 -7.45
CA ASN A 439 6.92 -2.27 -6.05
C ASN A 439 6.79 -0.85 -5.48
N TYR A 440 7.55 0.09 -6.02
CA TYR A 440 7.44 1.52 -5.77
C TYR A 440 7.23 2.23 -7.09
N THR A 441 6.11 2.93 -7.22
CA THR A 441 5.81 3.73 -8.41
C THR A 441 5.80 5.20 -8.05
N SER A 442 6.49 6.00 -8.88
CA SER A 442 6.18 7.43 -8.95
C SER A 442 5.07 7.60 -9.97
N THR A 443 3.91 8.07 -9.53
CA THR A 443 2.74 8.26 -10.38
C THR A 443 2.58 9.73 -10.70
N LEU A 444 2.68 10.08 -11.98
CA LEU A 444 2.49 11.44 -12.45
C LEU A 444 1.11 11.56 -13.08
N PHE A 445 0.28 12.46 -12.55
CA PHE A 445 -0.99 12.86 -13.16
C PHE A 445 -0.84 14.18 -13.89
N GLN A 446 -1.26 14.20 -15.16
CA GLN A 446 -1.26 15.40 -15.99
C GLN A 446 -2.44 15.40 -16.95
N GLY A 447 -3.38 16.31 -16.71
CA GLY A 447 -4.57 16.46 -17.53
C GLY A 447 -5.43 15.19 -17.53
N ALA A 448 -5.69 14.63 -18.71
CA ALA A 448 -6.41 13.37 -18.90
C ALA A 448 -5.49 12.14 -18.99
N THR A 449 -4.25 12.24 -18.52
CA THR A 449 -3.27 11.15 -18.56
C THR A 449 -2.59 10.94 -17.22
N ALA A 450 -2.20 9.69 -16.96
CA ALA A 450 -1.31 9.34 -15.87
C ALA A 450 -0.21 8.39 -16.35
N ALA A 451 0.93 8.39 -15.65
CA ALA A 451 2.02 7.48 -15.93
C ALA A 451 2.63 6.94 -14.64
N PHE A 452 2.96 5.65 -14.66
CA PHE A 452 3.93 5.09 -13.72
C PHE A 452 5.33 5.35 -14.24
N ILE A 453 6.16 5.86 -13.34
CA ILE A 453 7.54 6.23 -13.57
C ILE A 453 8.38 5.43 -12.58
N ASN A 454 9.42 4.79 -13.09
CA ASN A 454 10.43 4.16 -12.25
C ASN A 454 11.11 5.25 -11.41
N PRO A 455 11.02 5.18 -10.07
CA PRO A 455 11.55 6.23 -9.21
C PRO A 455 13.07 6.38 -9.31
N GLN A 456 13.82 5.38 -9.77
CA GLN A 456 15.29 5.45 -9.86
C GLN A 456 15.82 5.89 -11.22
N THR A 457 15.07 5.63 -12.30
CA THR A 457 15.53 5.92 -13.68
C THR A 457 14.72 7.01 -14.37
N SER A 458 13.62 7.46 -13.75
CA SER A 458 12.62 8.35 -14.35
C SER A 458 12.01 7.83 -15.66
N GLY A 459 12.22 6.55 -15.98
CA GLY A 459 11.65 5.92 -17.17
C GLY A 459 10.17 5.60 -16.96
N VAL A 460 9.36 5.86 -17.99
CA VAL A 460 7.94 5.49 -17.97
C VAL A 460 7.80 3.96 -18.04
N THR A 461 7.17 3.38 -17.04
CA THR A 461 6.93 1.93 -16.89
C THR A 461 5.49 1.53 -17.17
N GLY A 462 4.54 2.46 -17.13
CA GLY A 462 3.12 2.24 -17.48
C GLY A 462 2.43 3.57 -17.79
N GLN A 463 1.35 3.54 -18.58
CA GLN A 463 0.59 4.75 -18.94
C GLN A 463 -0.91 4.49 -18.96
N PHE A 464 -1.67 5.52 -18.61
CA PHE A 464 -3.11 5.45 -18.44
C PHE A 464 -3.80 6.68 -19.05
N ALA A 465 -4.94 6.46 -19.68
CA ALA A 465 -5.92 7.49 -19.99
C ALA A 465 -6.90 7.62 -18.81
N LEU A 466 -7.24 8.86 -18.47
CA LEU A 466 -8.17 9.22 -17.40
C LEU A 466 -9.47 9.73 -18.01
N ASP A 467 -10.58 9.11 -17.61
CA ASP A 467 -11.91 9.52 -18.02
C ASP A 467 -12.64 10.18 -16.84
N TYR A 468 -12.86 11.48 -16.99
CA TYR A 468 -13.55 12.33 -16.01
C TYR A 468 -15.07 12.36 -16.21
N THR A 469 -15.61 11.64 -17.20
CA THR A 469 -17.06 11.44 -17.38
C THR A 469 -17.58 10.46 -16.30
N GLN A 470 -17.59 10.95 -15.07
CA GLN A 470 -17.93 10.19 -13.87
C GLN A 470 -19.38 9.71 -13.92
N ALA A 471 -19.57 8.41 -14.10
CA ALA A 471 -20.85 7.75 -13.79
C ALA A 471 -21.08 7.73 -12.26
N THR A 472 -20.01 7.48 -11.50
CA THR A 472 -19.99 7.53 -10.04
C THR A 472 -19.18 8.74 -9.58
N PRO A 473 -19.78 9.74 -8.89
CA PRO A 473 -19.07 10.91 -8.41
C PRO A 473 -17.84 10.56 -7.57
N GLY A 474 -16.69 11.14 -7.91
CA GLY A 474 -15.42 10.96 -7.20
C GLY A 474 -14.60 9.73 -7.63
N LYS A 475 -15.09 8.90 -8.56
CA LYS A 475 -14.32 7.80 -9.18
C LYS A 475 -13.96 8.14 -10.63
N ILE A 476 -12.67 8.22 -10.91
CA ILE A 476 -12.16 8.48 -12.26
C ILE A 476 -11.83 7.13 -12.90
N LYS A 477 -12.43 6.84 -14.05
CA LYS A 477 -12.12 5.60 -14.78
C LYS A 477 -10.73 5.73 -15.40
N MET A 478 -9.94 4.67 -15.29
CA MET A 478 -8.61 4.57 -15.86
C MET A 478 -8.59 3.47 -16.91
N THR A 479 -7.88 3.72 -18.01
CA THR A 479 -7.61 2.70 -19.04
C THR A 479 -6.12 2.68 -19.33
N ALA A 480 -5.48 1.53 -19.15
CA ALA A 480 -4.07 1.35 -19.47
C ALA A 480 -3.84 1.52 -20.98
N THR A 481 -3.02 2.49 -21.36
CA THR A 481 -2.62 2.73 -22.76
C THR A 481 -1.29 2.07 -23.10
N ARG A 482 -0.55 1.63 -22.06
CA ARG A 482 0.70 0.88 -22.13
C ARG A 482 0.78 -0.11 -20.97
N ASP A 483 1.33 -1.29 -21.25
CA ASP A 483 1.58 -2.31 -20.23
C ASP A 483 2.44 -1.76 -19.09
N PHE A 484 2.13 -2.17 -17.87
CA PHE A 484 2.98 -2.06 -16.71
C PHE A 484 3.52 -3.44 -16.35
N ASN A 485 4.82 -3.60 -16.53
CA ASN A 485 5.49 -4.88 -16.38
C ASN A 485 6.35 -4.92 -15.11
N ALA A 486 6.29 -6.05 -14.42
CA ALA A 486 7.35 -6.50 -13.55
C ALA A 486 8.49 -7.09 -14.39
N THR A 487 9.72 -6.96 -13.91
CA THR A 487 10.87 -7.69 -14.46
C THR A 487 11.28 -8.76 -13.46
N SER A 488 11.30 -10.01 -13.91
CA SER A 488 11.80 -11.15 -13.15
C SER A 488 13.01 -11.77 -13.83
N ALA A 489 13.69 -12.71 -13.16
CA ALA A 489 14.75 -13.52 -13.77
C ALA A 489 14.27 -14.28 -15.03
N ASN A 490 12.97 -14.54 -15.15
CA ASN A 490 12.35 -15.26 -16.26
C ASN A 490 11.78 -14.33 -17.36
N GLY A 491 12.05 -13.02 -17.27
CA GLY A 491 11.59 -12.01 -18.22
C GLY A 491 10.50 -11.09 -17.66
N ASN A 492 9.90 -10.30 -18.56
CA ASN A 492 8.85 -9.35 -18.22
C ASN A 492 7.52 -10.06 -18.02
N VAL A 493 6.81 -9.71 -16.94
CA VAL A 493 5.45 -10.16 -16.67
C VAL A 493 4.54 -8.94 -16.56
N ALA A 494 3.49 -8.88 -17.37
CA ALA A 494 2.53 -7.79 -17.32
C ALA A 494 1.67 -7.92 -16.05
N ILE A 495 1.79 -6.93 -15.15
CA ILE A 495 0.90 -6.79 -13.99
C ILE A 495 -0.40 -6.13 -14.45
N ILE A 496 -0.27 -5.12 -15.32
CA ILE A 496 -1.37 -4.45 -16.01
C ILE A 496 -1.07 -4.48 -17.50
N SER A 497 -2.00 -4.97 -18.30
CA SER A 497 -1.90 -5.01 -19.76
C SER A 497 -2.58 -3.80 -20.38
N LYS A 498 -2.13 -3.39 -21.57
CA LYS A 498 -2.80 -2.37 -22.37
C LYS A 498 -4.25 -2.77 -22.63
N GLY A 499 -5.16 -1.83 -22.42
CA GLY A 499 -6.61 -2.03 -22.50
C GLY A 499 -7.25 -2.41 -21.17
N ASP A 500 -6.47 -2.79 -20.17
CA ASP A 500 -6.98 -3.04 -18.81
C ASP A 500 -7.56 -1.76 -18.23
N THR A 501 -8.67 -1.91 -17.49
CA THR A 501 -9.38 -0.79 -16.89
C THR A 501 -9.33 -0.84 -15.37
N GLY A 502 -9.65 0.29 -14.76
CA GLY A 502 -9.71 0.42 -13.32
C GLY A 502 -10.28 1.76 -12.90
N TRP A 503 -10.07 2.09 -11.64
CA TRP A 503 -10.63 3.26 -10.98
C TRP A 503 -9.58 3.94 -10.13
N ALA A 504 -9.62 5.27 -10.08
CA ALA A 504 -8.81 6.07 -9.18
C ALA A 504 -9.67 7.08 -8.41
N VAL A 505 -9.19 7.39 -7.21
CA VAL A 505 -9.73 8.42 -6.32
C VAL A 505 -8.61 9.30 -5.78
N LYS A 506 -8.94 10.53 -5.40
CA LYS A 506 -8.02 11.49 -4.79
C LYS A 506 -8.66 12.09 -3.54
N ILE A 507 -7.88 12.16 -2.45
CA ILE A 507 -8.25 12.88 -1.22
C ILE A 507 -7.10 13.80 -0.83
N GLY A 508 -7.25 15.10 -1.07
CA GLY A 508 -6.19 16.07 -0.83
C GLY A 508 -4.90 15.68 -1.57
N ASN A 509 -3.83 15.42 -0.81
CA ASN A 509 -2.51 15.05 -1.31
C ASN A 509 -2.26 13.53 -1.30
N VAL A 510 -3.31 12.72 -1.18
CA VAL A 510 -3.25 11.26 -1.29
C VAL A 510 -4.10 10.81 -2.48
N TYR A 511 -3.62 9.81 -3.20
CA TYR A 511 -4.42 9.11 -4.21
C TYR A 511 -4.41 7.61 -3.94
N ALA A 512 -5.45 6.95 -4.43
CA ALA A 512 -5.51 5.50 -4.51
C ALA A 512 -6.01 5.10 -5.88
N MET A 513 -5.51 4.00 -6.41
CA MET A 513 -6.01 3.43 -7.64
C MET A 513 -6.05 1.91 -7.57
N VAL A 514 -7.06 1.35 -8.24
CA VAL A 514 -7.24 -0.06 -8.47
C VAL A 514 -7.29 -0.28 -9.98
N MET A 515 -6.54 -1.25 -10.49
CA MET A 515 -6.63 -1.73 -11.87
C MET A 515 -7.05 -3.20 -11.87
N ASN A 516 -7.68 -3.65 -12.94
CA ASN A 516 -8.11 -5.05 -13.09
C ASN A 516 -9.11 -5.52 -12.04
N ASN A 517 -10.02 -4.64 -11.58
CA ASN A 517 -11.00 -4.97 -10.55
C ASN A 517 -11.99 -6.08 -10.98
N SER A 518 -12.36 -6.12 -12.26
CA SER A 518 -13.23 -7.17 -12.80
C SER A 518 -12.46 -8.46 -13.17
N ARG A 519 -11.18 -8.54 -12.80
CA ARG A 519 -10.30 -9.68 -13.11
C ARG A 519 -9.72 -10.25 -11.82
N THR A 520 -9.18 -11.44 -11.93
CA THR A 520 -8.59 -12.16 -10.80
C THR A 520 -7.19 -11.65 -10.42
N ASN A 521 -6.61 -10.72 -11.19
CA ASN A 521 -5.32 -10.08 -10.91
C ASN A 521 -5.46 -8.59 -10.54
N PRO A 522 -6.17 -8.24 -9.45
CA PRO A 522 -6.33 -6.84 -9.07
C PRO A 522 -4.97 -6.24 -8.67
N PHE A 523 -4.73 -5.02 -9.14
CA PHE A 523 -3.58 -4.22 -8.75
C PHE A 523 -4.07 -3.02 -7.95
N PHE A 524 -3.41 -2.72 -6.84
CA PHE A 524 -3.69 -1.56 -6.02
C PHE A 524 -2.43 -0.75 -5.74
N THR A 525 -2.55 0.56 -5.70
CA THR A 525 -1.53 1.42 -5.11
C THR A 525 -2.17 2.60 -4.41
N VAL A 526 -1.53 3.00 -3.32
CA VAL A 526 -1.81 4.23 -2.58
C VAL A 526 -0.51 5.02 -2.52
N GLY A 527 -0.59 6.31 -2.80
CA GLY A 527 0.58 7.18 -2.73
C GLY A 527 0.26 8.58 -2.24
N ALA A 528 1.30 9.23 -1.74
CA ALA A 528 1.26 10.58 -1.25
C ALA A 528 2.00 11.53 -2.20
N PHE A 529 1.54 12.78 -2.24
CA PHE A 529 2.08 13.84 -3.08
C PHE A 529 3.54 14.15 -2.73
N VAL A 530 4.38 14.21 -3.75
CA VAL A 530 5.81 14.51 -3.64
C VAL A 530 6.30 15.57 -4.64
N GLN A 531 5.49 15.99 -5.63
CA GLN A 531 5.89 17.05 -6.57
C GLN A 531 4.72 17.69 -7.32
#